data_AF-A0ABD2SCB1-F1
#
_entry.id   AF-A0ABD2SCB1-F1
#
_cell.length_a   1.000
_cell.length_b   1.000
_cell.length_c   1.000
_cell.angle_alpha   90.00
_cell.angle_beta   90.00
_cell.angle_gamma   90.00
#
_symmetry.space_group_name_H-M   'P 1'
#
loop_
_entity.id
_entity.type
_entity.pdbx_description
1 polymer ?
#
loop_
_entity_poly.entity_id
_entity_poly.type
_entity_poly.pdbx_seq_one_letter_code
_entity_poly.pdbx_strand_id
1 'polypeptide(L)'
;MMPSRSNVGVQQHCLGCDRAFCAAYWHSQGVNGSNSHPLCSPETFKPIAERTVSRIPSLAHEKNHYEQNITERCIRQMGRSLQDVVAEWILKFDKREIDRTRMPLNHAEMITSRTPTCSECYDKLVSFLLYWFRVTMISHHLAPEDAERQDCWYGYACRTQHHNQEHARKRNHVCRPTRGNHV
;
A
#
# COMPACT_ATOMS: atom_id res chain seq x y z
N MET A 1 -24.29 11.42 -13.76
CA MET A 1 -24.69 10.03 -13.39
C MET A 1 -24.11 9.09 -14.44
N MET A 2 -23.41 8.01 -14.05
CA MET A 2 -22.86 7.02 -14.99
C MET A 2 -23.75 5.77 -15.01
N PRO A 3 -24.08 5.21 -16.18
CA PRO A 3 -24.75 3.92 -16.26
C PRO A 3 -23.87 2.78 -15.73
N SER A 4 -24.41 1.94 -14.84
CA SER A 4 -23.77 0.68 -14.45
C SER A 4 -23.93 -0.31 -15.60
N ARG A 5 -22.84 -0.63 -16.30
CA ARG A 5 -22.87 -1.54 -17.46
C ARG A 5 -21.75 -2.57 -17.33
N SER A 6 -22.12 -3.81 -17.03
CA SER A 6 -21.22 -4.96 -17.04
C SER A 6 -20.73 -5.34 -18.44
N ASN A 7 -21.42 -4.89 -19.50
CA ASN A 7 -21.21 -5.36 -20.87
C ASN A 7 -20.21 -4.53 -21.71
N VAL A 8 -19.62 -3.47 -21.15
CA VAL A 8 -18.79 -2.52 -21.93
C VAL A 8 -17.30 -2.93 -21.95
N GLY A 9 -16.92 -4.03 -21.29
CA GLY A 9 -15.53 -4.49 -21.23
C GLY A 9 -14.59 -3.56 -20.45
N VAL A 10 -15.13 -2.49 -19.86
CA VAL A 10 -14.40 -1.49 -19.10
C VAL A 10 -14.75 -1.61 -17.62
N GLN A 11 -13.74 -1.74 -16.77
CA GLN A 11 -13.95 -1.84 -15.33
C GLN A 11 -14.43 -0.50 -14.75
N GLN A 12 -15.59 -0.55 -14.08
CA GLN A 12 -16.24 0.63 -13.48
C GLN A 12 -16.13 0.66 -11.94
N HIS A 13 -15.59 -0.39 -11.32
CA HIS A 13 -15.50 -0.48 -9.85
C HIS A 13 -14.09 -0.87 -9.43
N CYS A 14 -13.60 -0.27 -8.35
CA CYS A 14 -12.32 -0.69 -7.76
C CYS A 14 -12.51 -2.01 -7.01
N LEU A 15 -11.81 -3.08 -7.39
CA LEU A 15 -11.91 -4.36 -6.68
C LEU A 15 -11.52 -4.27 -5.20
N GLY A 16 -10.66 -3.31 -4.83
CA GLY A 16 -10.18 -3.16 -3.45
C GLY A 16 -11.17 -2.50 -2.50
N CYS A 17 -12.22 -1.82 -2.99
CA CYS A 17 -13.19 -1.12 -2.15
C CYS A 17 -14.62 -1.03 -2.71
N ASP A 18 -14.88 -1.65 -3.86
CA ASP A 18 -16.16 -1.72 -4.59
C ASP A 18 -16.78 -0.38 -4.97
N ARG A 19 -16.05 0.73 -4.79
CA ARG A 19 -16.51 2.07 -5.21
C ARG A 19 -16.48 2.19 -6.73
N ALA A 20 -17.50 2.88 -7.26
CA ALA A 20 -17.64 3.14 -8.68
C ALA A 20 -16.76 4.31 -9.15
N PHE A 21 -16.19 4.17 -10.35
CA PHE A 21 -15.36 5.15 -11.04
C PHE A 21 -15.78 5.27 -12.50
N CYS A 22 -15.83 6.51 -12.99
CA CYS A 22 -16.43 6.82 -14.29
C CYS A 22 -15.43 7.15 -15.41
N ALA A 23 -14.16 7.38 -15.07
CA ALA A 23 -13.15 7.86 -16.00
C ALA A 23 -12.99 6.93 -17.21
N ALA A 24 -12.72 5.64 -16.97
CA ALA A 24 -12.50 4.67 -18.03
C ALA A 24 -13.74 4.48 -18.92
N TYR A 25 -14.94 4.46 -18.31
CA TYR A 25 -16.19 4.36 -19.06
C TYR A 25 -16.38 5.55 -19.99
N TRP A 26 -16.32 6.78 -19.48
CA TRP A 26 -16.54 7.97 -20.31
C TRP A 26 -15.47 8.12 -21.41
N HIS A 27 -14.23 7.76 -21.10
CA HIS A 27 -13.17 7.73 -22.11
C HIS A 27 -13.49 6.73 -23.24
N SER A 28 -14.01 5.54 -22.93
CA SER A 28 -14.45 4.57 -23.94
C SER A 28 -15.61 5.05 -24.80
N GLN A 29 -16.39 6.02 -24.31
CA GLN A 29 -17.49 6.66 -25.05
C GLN A 29 -17.02 7.90 -25.84
N GLY A 30 -15.71 8.17 -25.90
CA GLY A 30 -15.16 9.36 -26.56
C GLY A 30 -15.38 10.67 -25.80
N VAL A 31 -15.81 10.60 -24.54
CA VAL A 31 -15.96 11.77 -23.66
C VAL A 31 -14.64 11.99 -22.94
N ASN A 32 -13.83 12.90 -23.47
CA ASN A 32 -12.62 13.37 -22.80
C ASN A 32 -13.02 14.19 -21.57
N GLY A 33 -12.45 13.83 -20.41
CA GLY A 33 -12.85 14.38 -19.12
C GLY A 33 -12.80 15.90 -19.13
N SER A 34 -13.93 16.54 -18.85
CA SER A 34 -13.92 17.95 -18.46
C SER A 34 -13.48 18.05 -17.01
N ASN A 35 -12.78 19.13 -16.64
CA ASN A 35 -12.44 19.45 -15.24
C ASN A 35 -13.69 19.58 -14.33
N SER A 36 -14.90 19.48 -14.88
CA SER A 36 -16.18 19.57 -14.17
C SER A 36 -16.44 18.41 -13.20
N HIS A 37 -15.82 17.23 -13.42
CA HIS A 37 -16.02 16.06 -12.57
C HIS A 37 -14.70 15.37 -12.21
N PRO A 38 -14.07 15.74 -11.08
CA PRO A 38 -12.80 15.16 -10.62
C PRO A 38 -12.80 13.62 -10.52
N LEU A 39 -13.94 13.02 -10.18
CA LEU A 39 -14.11 11.55 -10.09
C LEU A 39 -14.05 10.83 -11.44
N CYS A 40 -14.18 11.55 -12.56
CA CYS A 40 -14.01 11.00 -13.90
C CYS A 40 -12.63 11.31 -14.50
N SER A 41 -11.66 11.73 -13.67
CA SER A 41 -10.27 11.86 -14.11
C SER A 41 -9.61 10.48 -14.25
N PRO A 42 -8.90 10.20 -15.37
CA PRO A 42 -8.13 8.97 -15.55
C PRO A 42 -7.13 8.69 -14.42
N GLU A 43 -6.62 9.75 -13.76
CA GLU A 43 -5.65 9.62 -12.67
C GLU A 43 -6.25 9.02 -11.39
N THR A 44 -7.57 9.13 -11.22
CA THR A 44 -8.25 8.61 -10.02
C THR A 44 -8.42 7.10 -10.05
N PHE A 45 -8.43 6.48 -11.24
CA PHE A 45 -8.70 5.06 -11.42
C PHE A 45 -7.93 4.50 -12.63
N LYS A 46 -6.79 3.86 -12.37
CA LYS A 46 -5.90 3.30 -13.37
C LYS A 46 -5.18 2.05 -12.86
N PRO A 47 -4.60 1.21 -13.74
CA PRO A 47 -3.84 0.01 -13.37
C PRO A 47 -2.75 0.29 -12.33
N ILE A 48 -2.54 -0.65 -11.41
CA ILE A 48 -1.50 -0.56 -10.37
C ILE A 48 -0.11 -0.33 -10.99
N ALA A 49 0.21 -1.00 -12.10
CA ALA A 49 1.49 -0.88 -12.80
C ALA A 49 1.75 0.52 -13.39
N GLU A 50 0.69 1.29 -13.65
CA GLU A 50 0.77 2.64 -14.25
C GLU A 50 0.79 3.75 -13.18
N ARG A 51 0.77 3.37 -11.90
CA ARG A 51 0.80 4.32 -10.79
C ARG A 51 2.23 4.63 -10.37
N THR A 52 2.42 5.87 -9.97
CA THR A 52 3.69 6.36 -9.43
C THR A 52 3.53 6.64 -7.93
N VAL A 53 4.62 6.46 -7.19
CA VAL A 53 4.71 6.74 -5.76
C VAL A 53 6.02 7.45 -5.47
N SER A 54 5.90 8.68 -4.97
CA SER A 54 7.05 9.54 -4.63
C SER A 54 7.29 9.64 -3.13
N ARG A 55 6.32 9.24 -2.30
CA ARG A 55 6.40 9.28 -0.84
C ARG A 55 5.77 8.05 -0.22
N ILE A 56 6.26 7.65 0.95
CA ILE A 56 5.64 6.58 1.73
C ILE A 56 4.21 7.01 2.12
N PRO A 57 3.17 6.19 1.84
CA PRO A 57 1.82 6.52 2.24
C PRO A 57 1.70 6.65 3.77
N SER A 58 0.88 7.57 4.25
CA SER A 58 0.70 7.80 5.69
C SER A 58 0.13 6.59 6.45
N LEU A 59 -0.50 5.65 5.73
CA LEU A 59 -1.03 4.40 6.25
C LEU A 59 0.05 3.32 6.47
N ALA A 60 1.24 3.48 5.89
CA ALA A 60 2.32 2.50 6.01
C ALA A 60 2.73 2.32 7.48
N HIS A 61 3.09 1.09 7.83
CA HIS A 61 3.44 0.70 9.20
C HIS A 61 2.40 1.15 10.24
N GLU A 62 1.11 0.99 9.93
CA GLU A 62 0.01 1.32 10.86
C GLU A 62 0.08 2.78 11.34
N LYS A 63 0.41 3.70 10.44
CA LYS A 63 0.59 5.15 10.73
C LYS A 63 1.74 5.46 11.70
N ASN A 64 2.65 4.51 11.90
CA ASN A 64 3.85 4.72 12.72
C ASN A 64 4.90 5.51 11.93
N HIS A 65 4.94 6.83 12.16
CA HIS A 65 5.89 7.72 11.48
C HIS A 65 7.36 7.37 11.74
N TYR A 66 7.68 6.76 12.88
CA TYR A 66 9.06 6.34 13.16
C TYR A 66 9.48 5.18 12.23
N GLU A 67 8.62 4.18 12.07
CA GLU A 67 8.87 3.05 11.16
C GLU A 67 8.85 3.48 9.68
N GLN A 68 8.01 4.47 9.32
CA GLN A 68 8.04 5.10 8.00
C GLN A 68 9.40 5.77 7.74
N ASN A 69 9.92 6.53 8.70
CA ASN A 69 11.22 7.19 8.58
C ASN A 69 12.37 6.18 8.48
N ILE A 70 12.35 5.11 9.29
CA ILE A 70 13.33 4.01 9.17
C ILE A 70 13.29 3.47 7.74
N THR A 71 12.11 3.13 7.23
CA THR A 71 11.94 2.57 5.89
C THR A 71 12.47 3.49 4.80
N GLU A 72 12.17 4.79 4.87
CA GLU A 72 12.70 5.78 3.94
C GLU A 72 14.23 5.87 3.97
N ARG A 73 14.83 5.88 5.17
CA ARG A 73 16.29 5.88 5.34
C ARG A 73 16.92 4.63 4.75
N CYS A 74 16.34 3.45 4.97
CA CYS A 74 16.84 2.19 4.43
C CYS A 74 16.82 2.17 2.90
N ILE A 75 15.70 2.57 2.29
CA ILE A 75 15.57 2.66 0.82
C ILE A 75 16.67 3.58 0.25
N ARG A 76 16.88 4.74 0.89
CA ARG A 76 17.91 5.70 0.49
C ARG A 76 19.33 5.12 0.67
N GLN A 77 19.62 4.43 1.76
CA GLN A 77 20.92 3.79 2.01
C GLN A 77 21.23 2.69 1.00
N MET A 78 20.20 2.00 0.50
CA MET A 78 20.32 1.04 -0.60
C MET A 78 20.54 1.70 -1.97
N GLY A 79 20.48 3.04 -2.06
CA GLY A 79 20.62 3.77 -3.32
C GLY A 79 19.43 3.61 -4.28
N ARG A 80 18.24 3.29 -3.75
CA ARG A 80 17.04 3.03 -4.55
C ARG A 80 16.01 4.15 -4.38
N SER A 81 15.12 4.30 -5.38
CA SER A 81 13.92 5.11 -5.19
C SER A 81 12.80 4.28 -4.55
N LEU A 82 11.84 4.96 -3.92
CA LEU A 82 10.63 4.31 -3.42
C LEU A 82 9.84 3.63 -4.56
N GLN A 83 9.81 4.25 -5.74
CA GLN A 83 9.17 3.68 -6.92
C GLN A 83 9.79 2.34 -7.31
N ASP A 84 11.13 2.24 -7.31
CA ASP A 84 11.82 0.99 -7.68
C ASP A 84 11.53 -0.14 -6.69
N VAL A 85 11.48 0.19 -5.40
CA VAL A 85 11.12 -0.78 -4.36
C VAL A 85 9.68 -1.22 -4.55
N VAL A 86 8.74 -0.28 -4.70
CA VAL A 86 7.32 -0.63 -4.88
C VAL A 86 7.09 -1.44 -6.16
N ALA A 87 7.76 -1.10 -7.27
CA ALA A 87 7.66 -1.84 -8.53
C ALA A 87 8.17 -3.29 -8.37
N GLU A 88 9.31 -3.50 -7.71
CA GLU A 88 9.81 -4.84 -7.40
C GLU A 88 8.80 -5.63 -6.55
N TRP A 89 8.25 -4.99 -5.53
CA TRP A 89 7.33 -5.64 -4.60
C TRP A 89 5.96 -5.92 -5.23
N ILE A 90 5.53 -5.14 -6.22
CA ILE A 90 4.37 -5.44 -7.07
C ILE A 90 4.63 -6.71 -7.89
N LEU A 91 5.84 -6.91 -8.42
CA LEU A 91 6.18 -8.15 -9.13
C LEU A 91 6.11 -9.37 -8.21
N LYS A 92 6.62 -9.24 -6.98
CA LYS A 92 6.51 -10.29 -5.95
C LYS A 92 5.06 -10.59 -5.58
N PHE A 93 4.24 -9.55 -5.47
CA PHE A 93 2.80 -9.66 -5.23
C PHE A 93 2.09 -10.43 -6.35
N ASP A 94 2.36 -10.10 -7.61
CA ASP A 94 1.79 -10.81 -8.77
C ASP A 94 2.20 -12.29 -8.82
N LYS A 95 3.45 -12.58 -8.46
CA LYS A 95 3.97 -13.95 -8.36
C LYS A 95 3.48 -14.73 -7.14
N ARG A 96 2.68 -14.10 -6.26
CA ARG A 96 2.20 -14.68 -4.99
C ARG A 96 3.34 -15.11 -4.05
N GLU A 97 4.46 -14.38 -4.08
CA GLU A 97 5.61 -14.59 -3.18
C GLU A 97 5.42 -13.95 -1.79
N ILE A 98 4.27 -13.32 -1.56
CA ILE A 98 3.93 -12.58 -0.34
C ILE A 98 2.63 -13.14 0.21
N ASP A 99 2.54 -13.31 1.54
CA ASP A 99 1.30 -13.70 2.21
C ASP A 99 0.30 -12.53 2.24
N ARG A 100 -0.83 -12.73 1.55
CA ARG A 100 -1.89 -11.74 1.28
C ARG A 100 -3.03 -11.77 2.29
N THR A 101 -3.02 -12.67 3.27
CA THR A 101 -4.11 -12.85 4.25
C THR A 101 -4.49 -11.56 4.97
N ARG A 102 -3.52 -10.66 5.17
CA ARG A 102 -3.69 -9.38 5.85
C ARG A 102 -3.81 -8.18 4.91
N MET A 103 -4.00 -8.40 3.60
CA MET A 103 -4.19 -7.32 2.64
C MET A 103 -5.48 -6.54 2.96
N PRO A 104 -5.44 -5.22 3.23
CA PRO A 104 -6.61 -4.43 3.62
C PRO A 104 -7.46 -3.97 2.42
N LEU A 105 -7.61 -4.85 1.42
CA LEU A 105 -8.36 -4.63 0.19
C LEU A 105 -9.39 -5.74 0.01
N ASN A 106 -10.57 -5.37 -0.48
CA ASN A 106 -11.55 -6.35 -0.92
C ASN A 106 -10.98 -7.16 -2.09
N HIS A 107 -11.47 -8.40 -2.23
CA HIS A 107 -11.10 -9.28 -3.33
C HIS A 107 -9.59 -9.42 -3.55
N ALA A 108 -8.81 -9.34 -2.47
CA ALA A 108 -7.36 -9.22 -2.51
C ALA A 108 -6.74 -10.24 -3.46
N GLU A 109 -7.19 -11.51 -3.44
CA GLU A 109 -6.69 -12.62 -4.27
C GLU A 109 -6.81 -12.44 -5.79
N MET A 110 -7.73 -11.58 -6.25
CA MET A 110 -7.97 -11.30 -7.67
C MET A 110 -7.17 -10.08 -8.17
N ILE A 111 -6.62 -9.27 -7.27
CA ILE A 111 -5.86 -8.07 -7.63
C ILE A 111 -4.49 -8.47 -8.19
N THR A 112 -4.09 -7.82 -9.29
CA THR A 112 -2.76 -7.92 -9.92
C THR A 112 -2.25 -6.53 -10.30
N SER A 113 -1.01 -6.39 -10.75
CA SER A 113 -0.45 -5.14 -11.27
C SER A 113 -1.29 -4.52 -12.40
N ARG A 114 -2.01 -5.34 -13.18
CA ARG A 114 -2.88 -4.88 -14.27
C ARG A 114 -4.26 -4.42 -13.79
N THR A 115 -4.64 -4.72 -12.56
CA THR A 115 -5.96 -4.37 -12.02
C THR A 115 -6.05 -2.85 -11.79
N PRO A 116 -7.03 -2.17 -12.39
CA PRO A 116 -7.36 -0.80 -12.04
C PRO A 116 -7.77 -0.65 -10.58
N THR A 117 -7.15 0.28 -9.87
CA THR A 117 -7.46 0.59 -8.48
C THR A 117 -7.62 2.09 -8.28
N CYS A 118 -8.31 2.50 -7.22
CA CYS A 118 -8.34 3.90 -6.81
C CYS A 118 -7.08 4.28 -6.02
N SER A 119 -6.81 5.59 -5.89
CA SER A 119 -5.62 6.06 -5.16
C SER A 119 -5.58 5.60 -3.69
N GLU A 120 -6.72 5.56 -2.99
CA GLU A 120 -6.78 5.05 -1.62
C GLU A 120 -6.42 3.55 -1.52
N CYS A 121 -6.89 2.74 -2.47
CA CYS A 121 -6.55 1.31 -2.51
C CYS A 121 -5.10 1.08 -2.92
N TYR A 122 -4.56 1.93 -3.79
CA TYR A 122 -3.15 1.90 -4.13
C TYR A 122 -2.27 2.26 -2.93
N ASP A 123 -2.60 3.30 -2.15
CA ASP A 123 -1.88 3.65 -0.93
C ASP A 123 -1.88 2.50 0.10
N LYS A 124 -3.02 1.81 0.24
CA LYS A 124 -3.14 0.60 1.07
C LYS A 124 -2.26 -0.55 0.56
N LEU A 125 -2.25 -0.80 -0.76
CA LEU A 125 -1.38 -1.80 -1.38
C LEU A 125 0.10 -1.46 -1.11
N VAL A 126 0.53 -0.24 -1.41
CA VAL A 126 1.91 0.20 -1.16
C VAL A 126 2.27 0.07 0.32
N SER A 127 1.40 0.49 1.23
CA SER A 127 1.60 0.35 2.68
C SER A 127 1.82 -1.10 3.10
N PHE A 128 1.03 -2.03 2.55
CA PHE A 128 1.16 -3.45 2.77
C PHE A 128 2.46 -4.02 2.21
N LEU A 129 2.86 -3.61 0.99
CA LEU A 129 4.11 -4.05 0.38
C LEU A 129 5.33 -3.56 1.17
N LEU A 130 5.31 -2.32 1.66
CA LEU A 130 6.39 -1.77 2.47
C LEU A 130 6.56 -2.48 3.82
N TYR A 131 5.48 -3.00 4.40
CA TYR A 131 5.57 -3.87 5.57
C TYR A 131 6.39 -5.12 5.24
N TRP A 132 6.06 -5.83 4.16
CA TRP A 132 6.78 -7.03 3.78
C TRP A 132 8.23 -6.75 3.36
N PHE A 133 8.47 -5.64 2.65
CA PHE A 133 9.81 -5.15 2.39
C PHE A 133 10.63 -5.06 3.68
N ARG A 134 10.11 -4.38 4.70
CA ARG A 134 10.80 -4.25 5.98
C ARG A 134 10.97 -5.56 6.74
N VAL A 135 9.99 -6.47 6.69
CA VAL A 135 10.08 -7.81 7.32
C VAL A 135 11.20 -8.65 6.70
N THR A 136 11.39 -8.57 5.39
CA THR A 136 12.43 -9.34 4.68
C THR A 136 13.81 -8.69 4.70
N MET A 137 13.91 -7.46 5.22
CA MET A 137 15.13 -6.69 5.16
C MET A 137 16.17 -7.20 6.17
N ILE A 138 17.41 -7.33 5.71
CA ILE A 138 18.51 -7.77 6.57
C ILE A 138 18.95 -6.61 7.49
N SER A 139 19.29 -6.93 8.74
CA SER A 139 19.66 -5.97 9.79
C SER A 139 20.78 -4.99 9.41
N HIS A 140 21.69 -5.34 8.50
CA HIS A 140 22.79 -4.44 8.09
C HIS A 140 22.33 -3.24 7.25
N HIS A 141 21.08 -3.22 6.76
CA HIS A 141 20.47 -2.05 6.13
C HIS A 141 19.73 -1.15 7.12
N LEU A 142 19.74 -1.51 8.41
CA LEU A 142 19.24 -0.67 9.49
C LEU A 142 20.39 0.07 10.17
N ALA A 143 20.10 1.24 10.73
CA ALA A 143 21.01 1.82 11.70
C ALA A 143 21.11 0.90 12.93
N PRO A 144 22.27 0.83 13.62
CA PRO A 144 22.43 -0.03 14.80
C PRO A 144 21.33 0.17 15.85
N GLU A 145 20.97 1.44 16.13
CA GLU A 145 19.91 1.76 17.09
C GLU A 145 18.53 1.24 16.68
N ASP A 146 18.26 1.11 15.37
CA ASP A 146 17.00 0.61 14.87
C ASP A 146 16.97 -0.94 14.90
N ALA A 147 18.10 -1.57 14.59
CA ALA A 147 18.26 -3.02 14.58
C ALA A 147 18.18 -3.64 15.99
N GLU A 148 18.62 -2.90 17.01
CA GLU A 148 18.66 -3.36 18.41
C GLU A 148 17.34 -3.16 19.17
N ARG A 149 16.34 -2.51 18.55
CA ARG A 149 15.02 -2.32 19.15
C ARG A 149 14.37 -3.68 19.44
N GLN A 150 13.96 -3.86 20.69
CA GLN A 150 13.15 -5.02 21.05
C GLN A 150 11.77 -4.96 20.40
N ASP A 151 11.29 -6.10 19.94
CA ASP A 151 9.93 -6.25 19.43
C ASP A 151 8.87 -5.82 20.45
N CYS A 152 7.86 -5.10 19.97
CA CYS A 152 6.64 -4.85 20.71
C CYS A 152 5.87 -6.16 20.82
N TRP A 153 5.33 -6.48 22.00
CA TRP A 153 4.51 -7.69 22.19
C TRP A 153 3.25 -7.71 21.31
N TYR A 154 2.73 -6.54 20.96
CA TYR A 154 1.59 -6.43 20.06
C TYR A 154 2.00 -6.29 18.59
N GLY A 155 3.31 -6.27 18.29
CA GLY A 155 3.88 -6.16 16.95
C GLY A 155 3.23 -5.06 16.12
N TYR A 156 2.94 -5.37 14.86
CA TYR A 156 2.20 -4.48 13.96
C TYR A 156 0.82 -4.09 14.53
N ALA A 157 0.17 -4.91 15.35
CA ALA A 157 -1.18 -4.64 15.86
C ALA A 157 -1.21 -3.68 17.07
N CYS A 158 -0.05 -3.13 17.48
CA CYS A 158 0.05 -2.25 18.64
C CYS A 158 -0.69 -0.93 18.40
N ARG A 159 -1.79 -0.69 19.12
CA ARG A 159 -2.53 0.59 19.02
C ARG A 159 -1.76 1.78 19.62
N THR A 160 -0.86 1.51 20.57
CA THR A 160 -0.03 2.54 21.23
C THR A 160 0.96 3.18 20.27
N GLN A 161 1.40 2.46 19.24
CA GLN A 161 2.34 2.98 18.25
C GLN A 161 1.79 4.19 17.46
N HIS A 162 0.47 4.33 17.37
CA HIS A 162 -0.18 5.39 16.56
C HIS A 162 -0.06 6.78 17.19
N HIS A 163 0.03 6.86 18.52
CA HIS A 163 -0.12 8.13 19.26
C HIS A 163 0.96 8.37 20.31
N ASN A 164 1.76 7.35 20.66
CA ASN A 164 2.89 7.50 21.57
C ASN A 164 4.20 7.35 20.79
N GLN A 165 4.78 8.49 20.41
CA GLN A 165 6.03 8.53 19.65
C GLN A 165 7.22 7.92 20.43
N GLU A 166 7.24 8.06 21.75
CA GLU A 166 8.29 7.46 22.58
C GLU A 166 8.21 5.93 22.53
N HIS A 167 7.01 5.36 22.60
CA HIS A 167 6.78 3.93 22.43
C HIS A 167 7.19 3.46 21.03
N ALA A 168 6.74 4.18 19.99
CA ALA A 168 7.06 3.92 18.60
C ALA A 168 8.58 3.95 18.34
N ARG A 169 9.33 4.80 19.04
CA ARG A 169 10.80 4.90 18.99
C ARG A 169 11.52 3.80 19.78
N LYS A 170 10.95 3.33 20.89
CA LYS A 170 11.61 2.34 21.77
C LYS A 170 11.41 0.89 21.36
N ARG A 171 10.36 0.56 20.60
CA ARG A 171 9.96 -0.81 20.28
C ARG A 171 9.81 -1.01 18.79
N ASN A 172 10.33 -2.11 18.24
CA ASN A 172 10.06 -2.51 16.86
C ASN A 172 8.59 -2.93 16.70
N HIS A 173 7.92 -2.41 15.66
CA HIS A 173 6.55 -2.78 15.30
C HIS A 173 6.48 -3.51 13.95
N VAL A 174 7.59 -3.59 13.21
CA VAL A 174 7.73 -4.49 12.06
C VAL A 174 8.05 -5.90 12.54
N CYS A 175 7.13 -6.48 13.31
CA CYS A 175 7.25 -7.82 13.87
C CYS A 175 5.87 -8.43 14.10
N ARG A 176 5.82 -9.75 14.27
CA ARG A 176 4.58 -10.46 14.56
C ARG A 176 4.20 -10.27 16.05
N PRO A 177 2.92 -10.07 16.37
CA PRO A 177 2.46 -10.05 17.75
C PRO A 177 2.76 -11.37 18.47
N THR A 178 3.19 -11.27 19.73
CA THR A 178 3.45 -12.41 20.62
C THR A 178 2.49 -12.46 21.82
N ARG A 179 1.66 -11.41 22.03
CA ARG A 179 0.58 -11.36 23.03
C ARG A 179 -0.71 -10.79 22.46
N GLY A 180 -1.84 -11.33 22.93
CA GLY A 180 -3.20 -10.97 22.49
C GLY A 180 -3.79 -12.00 21.52
N ASN A 181 -5.11 -12.17 21.51
CA ASN A 181 -5.79 -13.00 20.50
C ASN A 181 -5.74 -12.26 19.16
N HIS A 182 -4.80 -12.64 18.32
CA HIS A 182 -4.71 -12.21 16.92
C HIS A 182 -5.22 -13.36 16.06
N VAL A 183 -6.55 -13.45 15.95
CA VAL A 183 -7.23 -14.29 14.96
C VAL A 183 -7.40 -13.47 13.69
#